data_AF-A0A2K3NN29-F1
#
_entry.id   AF-A0A2K3NN29-F1
#
_cell.length_a   1.000
_cell.length_b   1.000
_cell.length_c   1.000
_cell.angle_alpha   90.00
_cell.angle_beta   90.00
_cell.angle_gamma   90.00
#
_symmetry.space_group_name_H-M   'P 1'
#
loop_
_entity.id
_entity.type
_entity.pdbx_description
1 polymer ?
#
loop_
_entity_poly.entity_id
_entity_poly.type
_entity_poly.pdbx_seq_one_letter_code
_entity_poly.pdbx_strand_id
1 'polypeptide(L)'
;MLSIAFIDLEPAYVDYIRNELGKKAWLAGPVSFCNRSLEDKKERGKQPTMDIKEIAYGLEASDQSFIWVVGKFINSSKQEETCSENWVLDGFEQRMKEMDKGLIFRGWVPQLLILEHDAVRGFLTHCGWNSTLEGVCAGVPMITWPLSAEQFTNEKLVTDVLRVGVQVGSREWSWDEERKELVGREKVELAVKKFLC
;
A
#
# COMPACT_ATOMS: atom_id res chain seq x y z
N MET A 1 -18.08 13.92 -14.57
CA MET A 1 -17.27 13.17 -13.60
C MET A 1 -15.83 13.62 -13.75
N LEU A 2 -15.19 14.05 -12.67
CA LEU A 2 -13.76 14.36 -12.64
C LEU A 2 -13.04 13.14 -12.06
N SER A 3 -12.11 12.55 -12.81
CA SER A 3 -11.27 11.45 -12.31
C SER A 3 -9.84 11.96 -12.12
N ILE A 4 -9.20 11.51 -11.04
CA ILE A 4 -7.81 11.86 -10.70
C ILE A 4 -6.78 10.96 -11.37
N ALA A 5 -7.21 10.18 -12.38
CA ALA A 5 -6.38 9.35 -13.26
C ALA A 5 -5.86 10.13 -14.48
N PHE A 6 -4.85 9.58 -15.18
CA PHE A 6 -4.34 10.09 -16.46
C PHE A 6 -4.89 9.28 -17.65
N ILE A 7 -4.88 9.86 -18.86
CA ILE A 7 -5.52 9.27 -20.04
C ILE A 7 -4.89 7.95 -20.47
N ASP A 8 -3.58 7.80 -20.25
CA ASP A 8 -2.85 6.59 -20.63
C ASP A 8 -3.02 5.44 -19.60
N LEU A 9 -3.51 5.73 -18.39
CA LEU A 9 -3.69 4.70 -17.35
C LEU A 9 -4.93 3.84 -17.62
N GLU A 10 -6.02 4.48 -18.08
CA GLU A 10 -7.33 3.84 -18.19
C GLU A 10 -8.14 4.30 -19.42
N PRO A 11 -7.59 4.28 -20.65
CA PRO A 11 -8.29 4.82 -21.82
C PRO A 11 -9.62 4.11 -22.07
N ALA A 12 -9.67 2.78 -21.91
CA ALA A 12 -10.87 1.98 -22.09
C ALA A 12 -11.99 2.31 -21.09
N TYR A 13 -11.67 2.62 -19.83
CA TYR A 13 -12.69 2.99 -18.83
C TYR A 13 -13.27 4.37 -19.11
N VAL A 14 -12.43 5.31 -19.55
CA VAL A 14 -12.87 6.67 -19.90
C VAL A 14 -13.78 6.64 -21.12
N ASP A 15 -13.42 5.83 -22.12
CA ASP A 15 -14.26 5.60 -23.30
C ASP A 15 -15.58 4.94 -22.93
N TYR A 16 -15.57 3.94 -22.04
CA TYR A 16 -16.80 3.33 -21.54
C TYR A 16 -17.72 4.37 -20.85
N ILE A 17 -17.18 5.23 -19.99
CA ILE A 17 -17.99 6.25 -19.30
C ILE A 17 -18.58 7.26 -20.30
N ARG A 18 -17.82 7.66 -21.32
CA ARG A 18 -18.25 8.65 -22.31
C ARG A 18 -19.25 8.08 -23.31
N ASN A 19 -18.95 6.89 -23.84
CA ASN A 19 -19.65 6.33 -24.99
C ASN A 19 -20.78 5.40 -24.56
N GLU A 20 -20.55 4.55 -23.57
CA GLU A 20 -21.56 3.57 -23.12
C GLU A 20 -22.48 4.15 -22.05
N LEU A 21 -21.93 4.87 -21.07
CA LEU A 21 -22.73 5.49 -20.02
C LEU A 21 -23.25 6.88 -20.39
N GLY A 22 -22.82 7.46 -21.51
CA GLY A 22 -23.23 8.77 -22.00
C GLY A 22 -22.86 9.94 -21.07
N LYS A 23 -21.89 9.74 -20.17
CA LYS A 23 -21.52 10.74 -19.15
C LYS A 23 -20.30 11.53 -19.60
N LYS A 24 -20.31 12.85 -19.36
CA LYS A 24 -19.10 13.67 -19.52
C LYS A 24 -18.06 13.29 -18.46
N ALA A 25 -16.88 12.87 -18.90
CA ALA A 25 -15.75 12.54 -18.03
C ALA A 25 -14.52 13.39 -18.39
N TRP A 26 -13.89 13.98 -17.39
CA TRP A 26 -12.65 14.74 -17.52
C TRP A 26 -11.59 14.15 -16.59
N LEU A 27 -10.37 14.01 -17.11
CA LEU A 27 -9.22 13.49 -16.39
C LEU A 27 -8.40 14.68 -15.90
N ALA A 28 -8.05 14.68 -14.62
CA ALA A 28 -7.28 15.75 -13.98
C ALA A 28 -6.07 15.22 -13.20
N GLY A 29 -5.63 14.00 -13.51
CA GLY A 29 -4.57 13.30 -12.81
C GLY A 29 -3.17 13.44 -13.40
N PRO A 30 -2.14 12.99 -12.64
CA PRO A 30 -2.22 12.59 -11.24
C PRO A 30 -2.16 13.83 -10.32
N VAL A 31 -3.18 14.01 -9.47
CA VAL A 31 -3.22 15.14 -8.51
C VAL A 31 -2.10 15.00 -7.44
N SER A 32 -1.50 13.81 -7.33
CA SER A 32 -0.29 13.52 -6.54
C SER A 32 0.86 14.49 -6.85
N PHE A 33 0.97 14.99 -8.10
CA PHE A 33 2.02 15.92 -8.51
C PHE A 33 1.71 17.40 -8.24
N CYS A 34 0.46 17.74 -7.90
CA CYS A 34 0.05 19.13 -7.71
C CYS A 34 0.55 19.73 -6.39
N ASN A 35 0.82 18.89 -5.39
CA ASN A 35 1.28 19.32 -4.06
C ASN A 35 2.78 19.00 -3.93
N ARG A 36 3.65 20.01 -4.11
CA ARG A 36 5.11 19.84 -4.02
C ARG A 36 5.69 20.14 -2.63
N SER A 37 4.98 20.90 -1.78
CA SER A 37 5.49 21.23 -0.43
C SER A 37 5.37 20.03 0.53
N LEU A 38 6.24 19.98 1.55
CA LEU A 38 6.12 18.97 2.61
C LEU A 38 4.86 19.18 3.46
N GLU A 39 4.37 20.42 3.62
CA GLU A 39 3.13 20.69 4.36
C GLU A 39 1.91 20.10 3.67
N ASP A 40 1.81 20.24 2.35
CA ASP A 40 0.65 19.80 1.57
C ASP A 40 0.50 18.26 1.48
N LYS A 41 1.53 17.51 1.91
CA LYS A 41 1.57 16.05 1.85
C LYS A 41 1.25 15.37 3.20
N LYS A 42 1.09 16.13 4.30
CA LYS A 42 0.97 15.61 5.69
C LYS A 42 -0.35 14.91 6.04
N GLU A 43 -1.42 15.07 5.27
CA GLU A 43 -2.78 14.65 5.68
C GLU A 43 -3.34 13.39 5.01
N ARG A 44 -2.51 12.52 4.43
CA ARG A 44 -3.01 11.37 3.63
C ARG A 44 -2.65 10.03 4.25
N GLY A 45 -3.68 9.28 4.66
CA GLY A 45 -3.58 7.87 5.06
C GLY A 45 -4.51 7.54 6.23
N LYS A 46 -5.56 6.77 5.97
CA LYS A 46 -6.33 6.08 7.02
C LYS A 46 -6.01 4.59 6.90
N GLN A 47 -5.57 3.98 7.99
CA GLN A 47 -4.90 2.68 7.98
C GLN A 47 -5.91 1.55 8.18
N PRO A 48 -5.91 0.50 7.34
CA PRO A 48 -6.72 -0.67 7.60
C PRO A 48 -5.90 -1.71 8.39
N THR A 49 -6.58 -2.52 9.20
CA THR A 49 -6.01 -3.51 10.11
C THR A 49 -5.36 -4.67 9.35
N MET A 50 -4.05 -4.58 9.10
CA MET A 50 -3.21 -5.72 8.73
C MET A 50 -2.62 -6.33 9.99
N ASP A 51 -2.45 -7.66 10.03
CA ASP A 51 -1.75 -8.29 11.14
C ASP A 51 -0.25 -8.01 11.03
N ILE A 52 0.20 -7.14 11.93
CA ILE A 52 1.57 -6.65 12.00
C ILE A 52 2.55 -7.78 12.30
N LYS A 53 2.13 -8.83 13.02
CA LYS A 53 3.00 -9.95 13.35
C LYS A 53 3.34 -10.75 12.09
N GLU A 54 2.34 -11.03 11.26
CA GLU A 54 2.56 -11.78 10.03
C GLU A 54 3.37 -10.99 9.00
N ILE A 55 3.19 -9.66 8.94
CA ILE A 55 4.05 -8.79 8.13
C ILE A 55 5.49 -8.83 8.64
N ALA A 56 5.70 -8.63 9.94
CA ALA A 56 7.04 -8.60 10.54
C ALA A 56 7.78 -9.92 10.29
N TYR A 57 7.14 -11.07 10.57
CA TYR A 57 7.76 -12.37 10.34
C TYR A 57 7.96 -12.68 8.85
N GLY A 58 7.04 -12.26 7.98
CA GLY A 58 7.19 -12.42 6.53
C GLY A 58 8.35 -11.61 5.97
N LEU A 59 8.53 -10.37 6.42
CA LEU A 59 9.66 -9.53 6.07
C LEU A 59 10.97 -10.10 6.60
N GLU A 60 11.01 -10.55 7.86
CA GLU A 60 12.18 -11.20 8.46
C GLU A 60 12.63 -12.42 7.65
N ALA A 61 11.68 -13.31 7.31
CA ALA A 61 11.96 -14.51 6.52
C ALA A 61 12.29 -14.24 5.05
N SER A 62 11.87 -13.08 4.52
CA SER A 62 12.16 -12.68 3.15
C SER A 62 13.66 -12.42 2.93
N ASP A 63 14.37 -12.05 4.00
CA ASP A 63 15.78 -11.67 4.02
C ASP A 63 16.12 -10.42 3.16
N GLN A 64 15.10 -9.64 2.79
CA GLN A 64 15.20 -8.44 1.96
C GLN A 64 15.29 -7.17 2.80
N SER A 65 15.96 -6.15 2.25
CA SER A 65 16.00 -4.83 2.89
C SER A 65 14.68 -4.09 2.72
N PHE A 66 14.18 -3.44 3.78
CA PHE A 66 12.89 -2.74 3.71
C PHE A 66 12.87 -1.44 4.52
N ILE A 67 11.94 -0.56 4.12
CA ILE A 67 11.47 0.58 4.91
C ILE A 67 10.01 0.31 5.23
N TRP A 68 9.66 0.29 6.51
CA TRP A 68 8.28 0.05 6.94
C TRP A 68 7.74 1.24 7.75
N VAL A 69 6.63 1.80 7.28
CA VAL A 69 5.93 2.90 7.94
C VAL A 69 4.73 2.35 8.70
N VAL A 70 4.77 2.44 10.02
CA VAL A 70 3.68 2.03 10.91
C VAL A 70 2.97 3.29 11.41
N GLY A 71 1.66 3.40 11.16
CA GLY A 71 0.88 4.56 11.59
C GLY A 71 0.32 4.35 13.00
N LYS A 72 -0.26 5.40 13.58
CA LYS A 72 -0.88 5.32 14.91
C LYS A 72 -2.19 4.54 14.81
N PHE A 73 -2.31 3.45 15.58
CA PHE A 73 -3.57 2.74 15.78
C PHE A 73 -4.57 3.69 16.41
N ILE A 74 -5.60 4.09 15.67
CA ILE A 74 -6.75 4.78 16.26
C ILE A 74 -7.75 3.70 16.60
N ASN A 75 -7.74 3.22 17.84
CA ASN A 75 -8.82 2.40 18.36
C ASN A 75 -10.08 3.26 18.43
N SER A 76 -11.03 2.99 17.52
CA SER A 76 -12.39 3.54 17.53
C SER A 76 -13.26 2.91 18.61
N SER A 77 -12.76 2.82 19.85
CA SER A 77 -13.58 2.56 21.03
C SER A 77 -12.76 2.79 22.29
N LYS A 78 -13.12 3.85 23.02
CA LYS A 78 -13.00 4.08 24.47
C LYS A 78 -11.87 3.32 25.22
N GLN A 79 -10.96 4.12 25.78
CA GLN A 79 -10.18 3.84 26.99
C GLN A 79 -9.58 2.43 27.07
N GLU A 80 -8.36 2.29 26.57
CA GLU A 80 -7.21 1.82 27.36
C GLU A 80 -5.95 1.96 26.50
N GLU A 81 -4.95 2.68 27.03
CA GLU A 81 -3.59 2.70 26.53
C GLU A 81 -2.96 1.32 26.77
N THR A 82 -3.40 0.28 26.07
CA THR A 82 -2.84 -1.06 26.24
C THR A 82 -1.65 -1.24 25.31
N CYS A 83 -0.47 -1.13 25.93
CA CYS A 83 0.88 -1.35 25.43
C CYS A 83 1.17 -2.81 24.97
N SER A 84 0.21 -3.54 24.39
CA SER A 84 0.34 -4.99 24.18
C SER A 84 0.75 -5.42 22.77
N GLU A 85 0.75 -4.54 21.77
CA GLU A 85 1.20 -4.86 20.40
C GLU A 85 2.57 -4.27 20.02
N ASN A 86 3.05 -3.26 20.76
CA ASN A 86 4.36 -2.64 20.50
C ASN A 86 5.54 -3.59 20.74
N TRP A 87 5.44 -4.56 21.66
CA TRP A 87 6.58 -5.43 22.00
C TRP A 87 7.06 -6.29 20.83
N VAL A 88 6.14 -6.73 19.94
CA VAL A 88 6.52 -7.55 18.78
C VAL A 88 7.37 -6.72 17.83
N LEU A 89 6.97 -5.46 17.63
CA LEU A 89 7.71 -4.51 16.81
C LEU A 89 9.03 -4.12 17.47
N ASP A 90 9.09 -3.94 18.79
CA ASP A 90 10.31 -3.48 19.45
C ASP A 90 11.44 -4.51 19.34
N GLY A 91 11.15 -5.80 19.59
CA GLY A 91 12.15 -6.86 19.41
C GLY A 91 12.53 -7.08 17.94
N PHE A 92 11.57 -6.94 17.02
CA PHE A 92 11.79 -7.04 15.58
C PHE A 92 12.65 -5.87 15.06
N GLU A 93 12.32 -4.65 15.44
CA GLU A 93 13.03 -3.41 15.09
C GLU A 93 14.50 -3.49 15.50
N GLN A 94 14.78 -3.98 16.71
CA GLN A 94 16.15 -4.18 17.16
C GLN A 94 16.90 -5.20 16.29
N ARG A 95 16.31 -6.38 16.02
CA ARG A 95 16.94 -7.41 15.18
C ARG A 95 17.24 -6.89 13.78
N MET A 96 16.28 -6.20 13.15
CA MET A 96 16.42 -5.68 11.79
C MET A 96 17.46 -4.56 11.70
N LYS A 97 17.62 -3.78 12.76
CA LYS A 97 18.66 -2.76 12.87
C LYS A 97 20.05 -3.37 13.07
N GLU A 98 20.17 -4.39 13.92
CA GLU A 98 21.43 -5.12 14.14
C GLU A 98 21.90 -5.84 12.87
N MET A 99 20.96 -6.32 12.05
CA MET A 99 21.23 -6.96 10.77
C MET A 99 21.43 -5.98 9.60
N ASP A 100 21.24 -4.67 9.81
CA ASP A 100 21.24 -3.64 8.75
C ASP A 100 20.27 -3.95 7.59
N LYS A 101 19.08 -4.50 7.91
CA LYS A 101 18.07 -4.92 6.94
C LYS A 101 16.76 -4.15 6.97
N GLY A 102 16.45 -3.43 8.04
CA GLY A 102 15.15 -2.77 8.14
C GLY A 102 15.18 -1.43 8.85
N LEU A 103 14.46 -0.45 8.29
CA LEU A 103 14.16 0.82 8.94
C LEU A 103 12.66 0.91 9.19
N ILE A 104 12.26 1.16 10.45
CA ILE A 104 10.86 1.32 10.83
C ILE A 104 10.60 2.77 11.22
N PHE A 105 9.60 3.38 10.60
CA PHE A 105 9.15 4.74 10.92
C PHE A 105 7.77 4.69 11.56
N ARG A 106 7.62 5.38 12.69
CA ARG A 106 6.33 5.51 13.38
C ARG A 106 5.70 6.87 13.05
N GLY A 107 4.54 6.86 12.41
CA GLY A 107 3.81 8.05 11.98
C GLY A 107 3.91 8.33 10.49
N TRP A 108 3.87 9.61 10.12
CA TRP A 108 3.86 10.03 8.72
C TRP A 108 5.27 10.13 8.14
N VAL A 109 5.42 9.74 6.87
CA VAL A 109 6.63 9.95 6.08
C VAL A 109 6.27 10.52 4.71
N PRO A 110 7.20 11.23 4.03
CA PRO A 110 6.98 11.68 2.66
C PRO A 110 7.07 10.50 1.68
N GLN A 111 6.00 9.69 1.60
CA GLN A 111 5.94 8.43 0.83
C GLN A 111 6.47 8.58 -0.60
N LEU A 112 6.02 9.62 -1.33
CA LEU A 112 6.48 9.86 -2.69
C LEU A 112 8.00 10.08 -2.79
N LEU A 113 8.62 10.79 -1.84
CA LEU A 113 10.08 11.00 -1.83
C LEU A 113 10.85 9.71 -1.57
N ILE A 114 10.26 8.80 -0.78
CA ILE A 114 10.85 7.47 -0.57
C ILE A 114 10.75 6.66 -1.85
N LEU A 115 9.59 6.65 -2.51
CA LEU A 115 9.36 5.90 -3.75
C LEU A 115 10.23 6.39 -4.91
N GLU A 116 10.55 7.68 -4.98
CA GLU A 116 11.42 8.26 -6.00
C GLU A 116 12.91 7.93 -5.79
N HIS A 117 13.28 7.33 -4.65
CA HIS A 117 14.67 7.03 -4.35
C HIS A 117 15.14 5.75 -5.07
N ASP A 118 16.31 5.80 -5.73
CA ASP A 118 16.86 4.70 -6.55
C ASP A 118 17.06 3.37 -5.80
N ALA A 119 17.20 3.41 -4.47
CA ALA A 119 17.30 2.20 -3.64
C ALA A 119 15.96 1.45 -3.50
N VAL A 120 14.82 2.09 -3.77
CA VAL A 120 13.51 1.47 -3.67
C VAL A 120 13.23 0.69 -4.95
N ARG A 121 13.05 -0.63 -4.79
CA ARG A 121 12.79 -1.55 -5.89
C ARG A 121 11.36 -2.08 -5.92
N GLY A 122 10.62 -1.91 -4.83
CA GLY A 122 9.26 -2.41 -4.69
C GLY A 122 8.46 -1.63 -3.68
N PHE A 123 7.14 -1.63 -3.89
CA PHE A 123 6.21 -0.94 -3.02
C PHE A 123 5.07 -1.88 -2.59
N LEU A 124 5.05 -2.26 -1.31
CA LEU A 124 3.92 -2.97 -0.73
C LEU A 124 2.79 -1.98 -0.42
N THR A 125 1.62 -2.18 -1.02
CA THR A 125 0.51 -1.24 -0.94
C THR A 125 -0.83 -1.93 -0.73
N HIS A 126 -1.68 -1.29 0.06
CA HIS A 126 -3.08 -1.68 0.22
C HIS A 126 -3.95 -1.35 -1.00
N CYS A 127 -3.35 -0.83 -2.09
CA CYS A 127 -4.04 -0.49 -3.34
C CYS A 127 -5.07 0.64 -3.21
N GLY A 128 -4.94 1.52 -2.23
CA GLY A 128 -5.67 2.80 -2.23
C GLY A 128 -5.25 3.63 -3.44
N TRP A 129 -6.22 4.29 -4.09
CA TRP A 129 -5.99 4.89 -5.41
C TRP A 129 -4.83 5.90 -5.46
N ASN A 130 -4.66 6.73 -4.42
CA ASN A 130 -3.53 7.67 -4.34
C ASN A 130 -2.18 6.95 -4.26
N SER A 131 -2.08 5.90 -3.43
CA SER A 131 -0.84 5.13 -3.31
C SER A 131 -0.54 4.37 -4.60
N THR A 132 -1.55 3.81 -5.26
CA THR A 132 -1.40 3.18 -6.57
C THR A 132 -0.85 4.17 -7.60
N LEU A 133 -1.41 5.39 -7.67
CA LEU A 133 -0.90 6.43 -8.56
C LEU A 133 0.54 6.83 -8.24
N GLU A 134 0.89 7.01 -6.95
CA GLU A 134 2.26 7.33 -6.56
C GLU A 134 3.25 6.24 -6.98
N GLY A 135 2.91 4.95 -6.78
CA GLY A 135 3.74 3.82 -7.22
C GLY A 135 3.94 3.79 -8.73
N VAL A 136 2.85 3.92 -9.50
CA VAL A 136 2.91 3.97 -10.97
C VAL A 136 3.74 5.16 -11.46
N CYS A 137 3.55 6.34 -10.86
CA CYS A 137 4.25 7.56 -11.25
C CYS A 137 5.75 7.52 -10.91
N ALA A 138 6.11 6.88 -9.79
CA ALA A 138 7.51 6.64 -9.43
C ALA A 138 8.15 5.52 -10.27
N GLY A 139 7.37 4.79 -11.08
CA GLY A 139 7.86 3.64 -11.84
C GLY A 139 8.25 2.45 -10.96
N VAL A 140 7.70 2.37 -9.75
CA VAL A 140 8.02 1.33 -8.77
C VAL A 140 6.96 0.22 -8.87
N PRO A 141 7.35 -1.03 -9.17
CA PRO A 141 6.38 -2.12 -9.20
C PRO A 141 5.83 -2.42 -7.80
N MET A 142 4.65 -3.02 -7.73
CA MET A 142 3.85 -3.07 -6.51
C MET A 142 3.57 -4.50 -6.02
N ILE A 143 3.69 -4.70 -4.71
CA ILE A 143 3.14 -5.87 -4.02
C ILE A 143 1.76 -5.47 -3.49
N THR A 144 0.70 -6.09 -4.02
CA THR A 144 -0.67 -5.68 -3.74
C THR A 144 -1.27 -6.47 -2.58
N TRP A 145 -1.80 -5.74 -1.59
CA TRP A 145 -2.47 -6.30 -0.43
C TRP A 145 -3.75 -5.53 -0.11
N PRO A 146 -4.79 -5.63 -0.96
CA PRO A 146 -6.05 -4.93 -0.74
C PRO A 146 -6.72 -5.37 0.57
N LEU A 147 -7.36 -4.40 1.22
CA LEU A 147 -7.94 -4.54 2.56
C LEU A 147 -9.46 -4.34 2.54
N SER A 148 -9.97 -3.34 1.80
CA SER A 148 -11.42 -3.07 1.68
C SER A 148 -11.78 -2.18 0.48
N ALA A 149 -13.08 -1.87 0.34
CA ALA A 149 -13.61 -0.91 -0.63
C ALA A 149 -13.19 -1.21 -2.09
N GLU A 150 -12.72 -0.19 -2.84
CA GLU A 150 -12.32 -0.30 -4.24
C GLU A 150 -10.91 -0.88 -4.44
N GLN A 151 -10.19 -1.19 -3.37
CA GLN A 151 -8.78 -1.60 -3.41
C GLN A 151 -8.57 -2.91 -4.19
N PHE A 152 -9.53 -3.83 -4.15
CA PHE A 152 -9.48 -5.08 -4.92
C PHE A 152 -9.62 -4.81 -6.44
N THR A 153 -10.41 -3.81 -6.82
CA THR A 153 -10.51 -3.35 -8.21
C THR A 153 -9.19 -2.71 -8.64
N ASN A 154 -8.60 -1.87 -7.78
CA ASN A 154 -7.31 -1.25 -8.05
C ASN A 154 -6.18 -2.28 -8.15
N GLU A 155 -6.20 -3.32 -7.31
CA GLU A 155 -5.27 -4.44 -7.43
C GLU A 155 -5.36 -5.09 -8.82
N LYS A 156 -6.58 -5.29 -9.33
CA LYS A 156 -6.79 -5.86 -10.67
C LYS A 156 -6.25 -4.98 -11.78
N LEU A 157 -6.39 -3.67 -11.66
CA LEU A 157 -5.72 -2.74 -12.56
C LEU A 157 -4.20 -2.92 -12.52
N VAL A 158 -3.60 -2.95 -11.34
CA VAL A 158 -2.14 -3.08 -11.17
C VAL A 158 -1.59 -4.41 -11.71
N THR A 159 -2.30 -5.51 -11.44
CA THR A 159 -1.81 -6.88 -11.68
C THR A 159 -2.20 -7.42 -13.04
N ASP A 160 -3.47 -7.31 -13.43
CA ASP A 160 -3.99 -7.95 -14.64
C ASP A 160 -3.86 -7.04 -15.88
N VAL A 161 -4.04 -5.72 -15.68
CA VAL A 161 -4.04 -4.72 -16.78
C VAL A 161 -2.66 -4.11 -17.00
N LEU A 162 -2.13 -3.41 -15.99
CA LEU A 162 -0.83 -2.74 -16.07
C LEU A 162 0.33 -3.74 -15.99
N ARG A 163 0.12 -4.89 -15.35
CA ARG A 163 1.11 -5.96 -15.16
C ARG A 163 2.40 -5.48 -14.49
N VAL A 164 2.24 -4.56 -13.53
CA VAL A 164 3.35 -3.97 -12.74
C VAL A 164 3.28 -4.36 -11.27
N GLY A 165 2.57 -5.44 -10.93
CA GLY A 165 2.52 -5.90 -9.54
C GLY A 165 2.21 -7.36 -9.33
N VAL A 166 2.44 -7.80 -8.09
CA VAL A 166 2.26 -9.18 -7.62
C VAL A 166 1.29 -9.19 -6.45
N GLN A 167 0.30 -10.06 -6.49
CA GLN A 167 -0.68 -10.24 -5.42
C GLN A 167 -0.07 -10.98 -4.24
N VAL A 168 -0.26 -10.45 -3.02
CA VAL A 168 0.01 -11.18 -1.77
C VAL A 168 -0.99 -12.33 -1.58
N GLY A 169 -2.18 -12.22 -2.18
CA GLY A 169 -3.22 -13.24 -2.09
C GLY A 169 -4.24 -12.99 -0.98
N SER A 170 -4.50 -11.72 -0.67
CA SER A 170 -5.71 -11.28 0.05
C SER A 170 -6.92 -11.52 -0.86
N ARG A 171 -7.89 -12.34 -0.43
CA ARG A 171 -9.02 -12.76 -1.27
C ARG A 171 -10.39 -12.34 -0.75
N GLU A 172 -10.47 -11.86 0.48
CA GLU A 172 -11.75 -11.54 1.12
C GLU A 172 -11.99 -10.04 1.24
N TRP A 173 -13.14 -9.62 0.74
CA TRP A 173 -13.71 -8.30 0.95
C TRP A 173 -14.66 -8.36 2.16
N SER A 174 -14.33 -7.67 3.26
CA SER A 174 -15.23 -7.55 4.41
C SER A 174 -15.57 -6.09 4.71
N TRP A 175 -16.84 -5.84 5.03
CA TRP A 175 -17.26 -4.63 5.75
C TRP A 175 -17.08 -4.76 7.26
N ASP A 176 -16.94 -6.00 7.73
CA ASP A 176 -16.86 -6.37 9.14
C ASP A 176 -15.39 -6.51 9.55
N GLU A 177 -15.05 -6.06 10.76
CA GLU A 177 -13.68 -6.13 11.30
C GLU A 177 -13.22 -7.58 11.54
N GLU A 178 -14.14 -8.55 11.54
CA GLU A 178 -13.83 -9.99 11.54
C GLU A 178 -13.44 -10.49 10.13
N ARG A 179 -12.18 -10.28 9.76
CA ARG A 179 -11.59 -10.95 8.59
C ARG A 179 -11.55 -12.46 8.82
N LYS A 180 -12.01 -13.27 7.85
CA LYS A 180 -12.03 -14.74 7.96
C LYS A 180 -10.79 -15.40 7.38
N GLU A 181 -10.09 -14.78 6.42
CA GLU A 181 -8.79 -15.27 5.92
C GLU A 181 -7.64 -14.29 6.21
N LEU A 182 -6.86 -14.62 7.25
CA LEU A 182 -5.60 -13.95 7.54
C LEU A 182 -4.56 -14.33 6.47
N VAL A 183 -3.90 -13.32 5.89
CA VAL A 183 -2.72 -13.58 5.07
C VAL A 183 -1.57 -13.91 6.02
N GLY A 184 -1.19 -15.19 6.07
CA GLY A 184 -0.04 -15.65 6.85
C GLY A 184 1.30 -15.18 6.28
N ARG A 185 2.31 -15.12 7.15
CA ARG A 185 3.70 -14.72 6.86
C ARG A 185 4.31 -15.42 5.64
N GLU A 186 3.95 -16.68 5.38
CA GLU A 186 4.47 -17.43 4.23
C GLU A 186 4.04 -16.80 2.90
N LYS A 187 2.80 -16.29 2.81
CA LYS A 187 2.33 -15.57 1.62
C LYS A 187 3.07 -14.24 1.46
N VAL A 188 3.35 -13.56 2.57
CA VAL A 188 4.12 -12.30 2.59
C VAL A 188 5.56 -12.54 2.12
N GLU A 189 6.25 -13.50 2.73
CA GLU A 189 7.60 -13.91 2.35
C GLU A 189 7.67 -14.27 0.87
N LEU A 190 6.74 -15.11 0.41
CA LEU A 190 6.69 -15.55 -0.98
C LEU A 190 6.46 -14.38 -1.94
N ALA A 191 5.56 -13.44 -1.60
CA ALA A 191 5.29 -12.27 -2.42
C ALA A 191 6.53 -11.36 -2.51
N VAL A 192 7.21 -11.12 -1.40
CA VAL A 192 8.43 -10.30 -1.35
C VAL A 192 9.57 -10.97 -2.12
N LYS A 193 9.79 -12.27 -1.94
CA LYS A 193 10.84 -13.02 -2.66
C LYS A 193 10.57 -13.08 -4.16
N LYS A 194 9.34 -13.40 -4.58
CA LYS A 194 8.96 -13.41 -6.01
C LYS A 194 9.12 -12.06 -6.69
N PHE A 195 9.07 -10.99 -5.91
CA PHE A 195 9.10 -9.63 -6.43
C PHE A 195 10.54 -9.10 -6.58
N LEU A 196 11.47 -9.53 -5.72
CA LEU A 196 12.86 -9.04 -5.69
C LEU A 196 13.90 -10.04 -6.26
N CYS A 197 13.49 -11.27 -6.60
CA CYS A 197 14.33 -12.28 -7.27
C CYS A 197 13.94 -12.45 -8.73
#